data_AF-A0A415C4J6-F1
#
_entry.id   AF-A0A415C4J6-F1
#
_cell.length_a   1.000
_cell.length_b   1.000
_cell.length_c   1.000
_cell.angle_alpha   90.00
_cell.angle_beta   90.00
_cell.angle_gamma   90.00
#
_symmetry.space_group_name_H-M   'P 1'
#
loop_
_entity.id
_entity.type
_entity.pdbx_description
1 polymer ?
#
loop_
_entity_poly.entity_id
_entity_poly.type
_entity_poly.pdbx_seq_one_letter_code
_entity_poly.pdbx_strand_id
1 'polypeptide(L)'
;MGLDSVKAGVQWAPTMSEIQVHNGSGSASSHKPAVAVVNSNFNKQAPETLPEYTVTLDGDKLQSIRWIGSEGNVLSSLDEGDYTVSGEGDKVTVKIAADFLKGKDAGNYGLQFEFASVAPRKVSLNVTDEAVEPSKPTTPAKPGANEQPKTEGVAKTGSSVPVVAAGTTMIVRKRATR
;
A
#
# COMPACT_ATOMS: atom_id res chain seq x y z
N MET A 1 -44.40 -41.00 -73.80
CA MET A 1 -44.99 -39.97 -72.91
C MET A 1 -45.01 -40.55 -71.50
N GLY A 2 -44.49 -39.82 -70.51
CA GLY A 2 -44.47 -40.21 -69.08
C GLY A 2 -43.07 -40.12 -68.47
N LEU A 3 -42.78 -39.03 -67.75
CA LEU A 3 -41.53 -38.69 -67.06
C LEU A 3 -41.86 -38.50 -65.58
N ASP A 4 -41.43 -39.40 -64.70
CA ASP A 4 -41.29 -39.23 -63.24
C ASP A 4 -40.94 -40.63 -62.67
N SER A 5 -39.98 -40.87 -61.78
CA SER A 5 -39.48 -40.09 -60.66
C SER A 5 -38.01 -40.40 -60.39
N VAL A 6 -37.25 -39.36 -60.06
CA VAL A 6 -35.88 -39.45 -59.56
C VAL A 6 -35.94 -39.92 -58.10
N LYS A 7 -35.11 -40.89 -57.69
CA LYS A 7 -34.57 -40.86 -56.32
C LYS A 7 -33.08 -41.17 -56.32
N ALA A 8 -32.35 -40.08 -56.17
CA ALA A 8 -30.92 -39.99 -56.05
C ALA A 8 -30.41 -40.58 -54.74
N GLY A 9 -29.17 -41.05 -54.79
CA GLY A 9 -28.23 -40.95 -53.68
C GLY A 9 -28.37 -42.03 -52.63
N VAL A 10 -27.45 -43.00 -52.66
CA VAL A 10 -27.01 -43.75 -51.49
C VAL A 10 -26.55 -42.72 -50.46
N GLN A 11 -27.44 -42.38 -49.52
CA GLN A 11 -27.11 -41.50 -48.42
C GLN A 11 -26.29 -42.31 -47.44
N TRP A 12 -25.00 -42.01 -47.37
CA TRP A 12 -24.11 -42.50 -46.32
C TRP A 12 -24.76 -42.21 -44.97
N ALA A 13 -25.14 -43.25 -44.22
CA ALA A 13 -25.42 -43.08 -42.82
C ALA A 13 -24.05 -42.90 -42.13
N PRO A 14 -23.71 -41.72 -41.57
CA PRO A 14 -22.60 -41.68 -40.65
C PRO A 14 -23.00 -42.60 -39.49
N THR A 15 -22.20 -43.62 -39.21
CA THR A 15 -22.23 -44.23 -37.88
C THR A 15 -22.03 -43.08 -36.92
N MET A 16 -23.03 -42.79 -36.08
CA MET A 16 -22.87 -41.87 -34.96
C MET A 16 -21.70 -42.40 -34.14
N SER A 17 -20.52 -41.85 -34.36
CA SER A 17 -19.52 -41.79 -33.30
C SER A 17 -20.23 -40.99 -32.22
N GLU A 18 -20.65 -41.68 -31.17
CA GLU A 18 -21.09 -41.05 -29.94
C GLU A 18 -20.07 -39.95 -29.65
N ILE A 19 -20.50 -38.69 -29.80
CA ILE A 19 -19.73 -37.58 -29.30
C ILE A 19 -19.78 -37.82 -27.80
N GLN A 20 -18.73 -38.44 -27.27
CA GLN A 20 -18.40 -38.27 -25.88
C GLN A 20 -18.18 -36.77 -25.72
N VAL A 21 -19.27 -36.06 -25.44
CA VAL A 21 -19.20 -34.88 -24.60
C VAL A 21 -18.49 -35.40 -23.37
N HIS A 22 -17.18 -35.18 -23.34
CA HIS A 22 -16.55 -34.89 -22.09
C HIS A 22 -17.40 -33.75 -21.57
N ASN A 23 -18.35 -34.10 -20.69
CA ASN A 23 -18.69 -33.24 -19.59
C ASN A 23 -17.35 -33.07 -18.89
N GLY A 24 -16.53 -32.17 -19.45
CA GLY A 24 -15.69 -31.35 -18.65
C GLY A 24 -16.65 -30.76 -17.64
N SER A 25 -16.78 -31.48 -16.53
CA SER A 25 -16.38 -30.88 -15.28
C SER A 25 -14.95 -30.37 -15.51
N GLY A 26 -14.81 -29.31 -16.33
CA GLY A 26 -13.95 -28.23 -15.95
C GLY A 26 -14.48 -27.96 -14.57
N SER A 27 -13.70 -28.38 -13.57
CA SER A 27 -13.72 -27.74 -12.28
C SER A 27 -13.98 -26.29 -12.62
N ALA A 28 -15.18 -25.78 -12.33
CA ALA A 28 -15.32 -24.37 -12.13
C ALA A 28 -14.34 -24.16 -10.98
N SER A 29 -13.09 -23.82 -11.33
CA SER A 29 -12.06 -23.56 -10.35
C SER A 29 -12.70 -22.50 -9.52
N SER A 30 -13.04 -22.85 -8.27
CA SER A 30 -13.79 -21.97 -7.40
C SER A 30 -12.81 -20.88 -7.00
N HIS A 31 -12.60 -19.94 -7.92
CA HIS A 31 -11.73 -18.80 -7.75
C HIS A 31 -12.20 -18.08 -6.50
N LYS A 32 -11.36 -18.04 -5.47
CA LYS A 32 -11.70 -17.47 -4.16
C LYS A 32 -10.71 -16.37 -3.79
N PRO A 33 -10.80 -15.20 -4.46
CA PRO A 33 -10.01 -14.04 -4.09
C PRO A 33 -10.16 -13.70 -2.60
N ALA A 34 -9.04 -13.30 -2.01
CA ALA A 34 -8.94 -12.99 -0.58
C ALA A 34 -8.11 -11.72 -0.40
N VAL A 35 -8.42 -10.96 0.64
CA VAL A 35 -7.65 -9.76 1.00
C VAL A 35 -7.11 -9.97 2.41
N ALA A 36 -5.79 -9.98 2.53
CA ALA A 36 -5.09 -9.94 3.80
C ALA A 36 -4.65 -8.51 4.11
N VAL A 37 -4.62 -8.18 5.40
CA VAL A 37 -4.28 -6.86 5.90
C VAL A 37 -2.87 -6.89 6.46
N VAL A 38 -2.01 -5.95 6.05
CA VAL A 38 -0.67 -5.76 6.61
C VAL A 38 -0.68 -4.55 7.54
N ASN A 39 -1.15 -3.40 7.05
CA ASN A 39 -1.35 -2.18 7.83
C ASN A 39 -2.75 -1.62 7.53
N SER A 40 -3.64 -1.63 8.52
CA SER A 40 -5.02 -1.12 8.41
C SER A 40 -5.24 0.20 9.15
N ASN A 41 -4.18 0.84 9.64
CA ASN A 41 -4.28 2.10 10.37
C ASN A 41 -3.45 3.14 9.65
N PHE A 42 -4.02 4.34 9.50
CA PHE A 42 -3.31 5.51 9.00
C PHE A 42 -3.32 6.59 10.08
N ASN A 43 -2.13 7.07 10.43
CA ASN A 43 -1.99 8.26 11.25
C ASN A 43 -1.56 9.42 10.36
N LYS A 44 -2.36 10.49 10.34
CA LYS A 44 -2.09 11.70 9.57
C LYS A 44 -0.74 12.34 9.91
N GLN A 45 -0.28 12.18 11.15
CA GLN A 45 1.00 12.70 11.63
C GLN A 45 2.18 11.75 11.35
N ALA A 46 1.91 10.54 10.87
CA ALA A 46 2.91 9.52 10.52
C ALA A 46 2.66 8.96 9.10
N PRO A 47 2.83 9.78 8.05
CA PRO A 47 2.45 9.37 6.69
C PRO A 47 3.32 8.25 6.10
N GLU A 48 4.41 7.87 6.77
CA GLU A 48 5.30 6.78 6.32
C GLU A 48 4.67 5.39 6.51
N THR A 49 3.72 5.24 7.44
CA THR A 49 3.01 3.99 7.68
C THR A 49 1.71 3.94 6.87
N LEU A 50 1.83 3.90 5.54
CA LEU A 50 0.65 3.82 4.67
C LEU A 50 -0.07 2.49 4.80
N PRO A 51 -1.42 2.49 4.72
CA PRO A 51 -2.17 1.25 4.71
C PRO A 51 -1.82 0.38 3.51
N GLU A 52 -1.60 -0.90 3.76
CA GLU A 52 -1.20 -1.89 2.76
C GLU A 52 -2.00 -3.17 2.91
N TYR A 53 -2.47 -3.68 1.77
CA TYR A 53 -3.32 -4.87 1.66
C TYR A 53 -2.72 -5.83 0.64
N THR A 54 -2.59 -7.10 1.02
CA THR A 54 -2.22 -8.16 0.10
C THR A 54 -3.49 -8.80 -0.45
N VAL A 55 -3.73 -8.64 -1.75
CA VAL A 55 -4.88 -9.21 -2.45
C VAL A 55 -4.41 -10.46 -3.18
N THR A 56 -4.99 -11.61 -2.82
CA THR A 56 -4.87 -12.85 -3.60
C THR A 56 -6.00 -12.85 -4.63
N LEU A 57 -5.64 -12.89 -5.91
CA LEU A 57 -6.53 -12.83 -7.05
C LEU A 57 -7.11 -14.20 -7.40
N ASP A 58 -6.40 -15.28 -7.09
CA ASP A 58 -6.82 -16.67 -7.36
C ASP A 58 -7.39 -16.83 -8.78
N GLY A 59 -6.69 -16.34 -9.81
CA GLY A 59 -7.11 -16.36 -11.22
C GLY A 59 -8.16 -15.30 -11.64
N ASP A 60 -8.68 -14.48 -10.72
CA ASP A 60 -9.57 -13.36 -11.04
C ASP A 60 -8.79 -12.03 -11.23
N LYS A 61 -9.49 -10.92 -11.46
CA LYS A 61 -8.87 -9.59 -11.63
C LYS A 61 -9.48 -8.57 -10.70
N LEU A 62 -8.63 -7.82 -10.00
CA LEU A 62 -9.05 -6.61 -9.28
C LEU A 62 -9.53 -5.57 -10.32
N GLN A 63 -10.76 -5.09 -10.16
CA GLN A 63 -11.39 -4.12 -11.08
C GLN A 63 -11.37 -2.71 -10.49
N SER A 64 -11.73 -2.58 -9.22
CA SER A 64 -11.85 -1.28 -8.56
C SER A 64 -11.73 -1.42 -7.05
N ILE A 65 -11.55 -0.27 -6.39
CA ILE A 65 -11.60 -0.16 -4.93
C ILE A 65 -12.58 0.96 -4.59
N ARG A 66 -13.53 0.68 -3.70
CA ARG A 66 -14.46 1.69 -3.17
C ARG A 66 -14.07 2.09 -1.76
N TRP A 67 -14.20 3.38 -1.47
CA TRP A 67 -14.19 3.92 -0.12
C TRP A 67 -15.55 3.70 0.53
N ILE A 68 -15.60 3.01 1.67
CA ILE A 68 -16.84 2.72 2.38
C ILE A 68 -16.81 3.32 3.80
N GLY A 69 -17.98 3.71 4.29
CA GLY A 69 -18.17 4.15 5.68
C GLY A 69 -18.09 2.98 6.64
N SER A 70 -18.09 3.28 7.94
CA SER A 70 -18.14 2.27 9.03
C SER A 70 -19.37 1.37 8.94
N GLU A 71 -20.49 1.87 8.40
CA GLU A 71 -21.72 1.10 8.16
C GLU A 71 -21.64 0.22 6.89
N GLY A 72 -20.54 0.31 6.14
CA GLY A 72 -20.30 -0.47 4.93
C GLY A 72 -20.99 0.06 3.67
N ASN A 73 -21.58 1.26 3.73
CA ASN A 73 -22.13 2.01 2.62
C ASN A 73 -21.01 2.60 1.75
N VAL A 74 -21.21 2.61 0.43
CA VAL A 74 -20.24 3.23 -0.50
C VAL A 74 -20.33 4.73 -0.36
N LEU A 75 -19.20 5.35 -0.01
CA LEU A 75 -19.04 6.79 0.10
C LEU A 75 -18.43 7.38 -1.16
N SER A 76 -17.44 6.69 -1.74
CA SER A 76 -16.76 7.14 -2.96
C SER A 76 -16.02 5.98 -3.61
N SER A 77 -15.43 6.23 -4.78
CA SER A 77 -14.53 5.31 -5.47
C SER A 77 -13.10 5.84 -5.38
N LEU A 78 -12.12 4.95 -5.46
CA LEU A 78 -10.72 5.34 -5.58
C LEU A 78 -10.35 5.35 -7.07
N ASP A 79 -9.76 6.46 -7.51
CA ASP A 79 -9.29 6.66 -8.87
C ASP A 79 -7.79 6.33 -9.01
N GLU A 80 -7.28 6.41 -10.24
CA GLU A 80 -5.85 6.26 -10.50
C GLU A 80 -5.05 7.34 -9.73
N GLY A 81 -4.08 6.90 -8.92
CA GLY A 81 -3.30 7.78 -8.04
C GLY A 81 -3.75 7.78 -6.58
N ASP A 82 -5.00 7.39 -6.27
CA ASP A 82 -5.47 7.22 -4.88
C ASP A 82 -4.91 5.95 -4.22
N TYR A 83 -4.41 5.03 -5.05
CA TYR A 83 -3.75 3.81 -4.63
C TYR A 83 -2.72 3.38 -5.65
N THR A 84 -1.81 2.51 -5.22
CA THR A 84 -0.86 1.81 -6.08
C THR A 84 -1.09 0.32 -5.98
N VAL A 85 -0.95 -0.39 -7.10
CA VAL A 85 -0.96 -1.84 -7.15
C VAL A 85 0.42 -2.29 -7.61
N SER A 86 1.02 -3.22 -6.87
CA SER A 86 2.34 -3.76 -7.15
C SER A 86 2.33 -5.28 -6.98
N GLY A 87 3.30 -5.96 -7.59
CA GLY A 87 3.31 -7.42 -7.66
C GLY A 87 2.71 -7.94 -8.97
N GLU A 88 2.95 -9.21 -9.26
CA GLU A 88 2.55 -9.87 -10.50
C GLU A 88 1.97 -11.26 -10.20
N GLY A 89 1.10 -11.75 -11.08
CA GLY A 89 0.47 -13.05 -10.96
C GLY A 89 -0.71 -13.05 -9.99
N ASP A 90 -0.78 -14.07 -9.13
CA ASP A 90 -1.94 -14.34 -8.28
C ASP A 90 -2.01 -13.53 -6.98
N LYS A 91 -0.96 -12.77 -6.66
CA LYS A 91 -0.94 -11.88 -5.49
C LYS A 91 -0.44 -10.50 -5.88
N VAL A 92 -1.20 -9.50 -5.46
CA VAL A 92 -0.84 -8.10 -5.61
C VAL A 92 -0.89 -7.41 -4.26
N THR A 93 -0.07 -6.39 -4.11
CA THR A 93 -0.02 -5.51 -2.95
C THR A 93 -0.64 -4.18 -3.34
N VAL A 94 -1.68 -3.79 -2.61
CA VAL A 94 -2.38 -2.52 -2.77
C VAL A 94 -2.00 -1.59 -1.63
N LYS A 95 -1.42 -0.43 -1.95
CA LYS A 95 -1.11 0.63 -0.98
C LYS A 95 -1.98 1.85 -1.25
N ILE A 96 -2.62 2.38 -0.22
CA ILE A 96 -3.47 3.57 -0.35
C ILE A 96 -2.61 4.83 -0.21
N ALA A 97 -2.79 5.79 -1.11
CA ALA A 97 -1.99 7.00 -1.14
C ALA A 97 -2.23 7.88 0.09
N ALA A 98 -1.16 8.51 0.57
CA ALA A 98 -1.22 9.44 1.70
C ALA A 98 -2.15 10.62 1.40
N ASP A 99 -2.08 11.16 0.18
CA ASP A 99 -2.81 12.36 -0.23
C ASP A 99 -4.32 12.15 -0.21
N PHE A 100 -4.79 10.97 -0.64
CA PHE A 100 -6.19 10.58 -0.52
C PHE A 100 -6.65 10.55 0.95
N LEU A 101 -5.83 9.98 1.84
CA LEU A 101 -6.19 9.77 3.25
C LEU A 101 -6.06 11.02 4.13
N LYS A 102 -5.09 11.91 3.86
CA LYS A 102 -4.90 13.16 4.61
C LYS A 102 -6.14 14.07 4.54
N GLY A 103 -6.85 14.05 3.42
CA GLY A 103 -8.09 14.80 3.22
C GLY A 103 -9.33 14.19 3.89
N LYS A 104 -9.25 12.99 4.50
CA LYS A 104 -10.38 12.35 5.19
C LYS A 104 -10.40 12.73 6.66
N ASP A 105 -11.59 12.80 7.26
CA ASP A 105 -11.71 12.99 8.70
C ASP A 105 -11.15 11.80 9.49
N ALA A 106 -10.79 12.03 10.75
CA ALA A 106 -10.42 10.94 11.64
C ALA A 106 -11.67 10.10 11.95
N GLY A 107 -11.55 8.78 11.87
CA GLY A 107 -12.68 7.89 12.03
C GLY A 107 -12.43 6.48 11.50
N ASN A 108 -13.47 5.65 11.62
CA ASN A 108 -13.46 4.29 11.12
C ASN A 108 -14.12 4.23 9.72
N TYR A 109 -13.42 3.61 8.80
CA TYR A 109 -13.81 3.45 7.41
C TYR A 109 -13.51 2.03 6.95
N GLY A 110 -13.75 1.77 5.68
CA GLY A 110 -13.27 0.56 5.03
C GLY A 110 -12.97 0.76 3.56
N LEU A 111 -12.49 -0.32 2.97
CA LEU A 111 -12.30 -0.46 1.54
C LEU A 111 -13.07 -1.68 1.05
N GLN A 112 -13.73 -1.53 -0.09
CA GLN A 112 -14.34 -2.63 -0.82
C GLN A 112 -13.54 -2.89 -2.10
N PHE A 113 -12.90 -4.06 -2.18
CA PHE A 113 -12.21 -4.54 -3.37
C PHE A 113 -13.23 -5.24 -4.27
N GLU A 114 -13.42 -4.73 -5.48
CA GLU A 114 -14.30 -5.31 -6.48
C GLU A 114 -13.48 -6.12 -7.47
N PHE A 115 -13.94 -7.34 -7.77
CA PHE A 115 -13.28 -8.25 -8.67
C PHE A 115 -14.15 -8.49 -9.91
N ALA A 116 -13.55 -8.96 -10.99
CA ALA A 116 -14.24 -9.12 -12.27
C ALA A 116 -15.32 -10.21 -12.24
N SER A 117 -15.07 -11.30 -11.50
CA SER A 117 -15.91 -12.49 -11.57
C SER A 117 -16.53 -12.88 -10.23
N VAL A 118 -15.94 -12.45 -9.11
CA VAL A 118 -16.41 -12.84 -7.76
C VAL A 118 -17.02 -11.69 -6.97
N ALA A 119 -17.67 -12.04 -5.86
CA ALA A 119 -18.20 -11.09 -4.90
C ALA A 119 -17.09 -10.22 -4.28
N PRO A 120 -17.38 -8.94 -3.98
CA PRO A 120 -16.40 -8.01 -3.44
C PRO A 120 -15.95 -8.39 -2.03
N ARG A 121 -14.75 -7.94 -1.65
CA ARG A 121 -14.17 -8.15 -0.32
C ARG A 121 -14.04 -6.82 0.42
N LYS A 122 -14.52 -6.76 1.66
CA LYS A 122 -14.45 -5.57 2.51
C LYS A 122 -13.39 -5.72 3.58
N VAL A 123 -12.65 -4.65 3.85
CA VAL A 123 -11.70 -4.53 4.96
C VAL A 123 -11.92 -3.21 5.68
N SER A 124 -11.51 -3.14 6.94
CA SER A 124 -11.62 -1.92 7.76
C SER A 124 -10.30 -1.14 7.77
N LEU A 125 -10.42 0.18 7.86
CA LEU A 125 -9.32 1.12 7.96
C LEU A 125 -9.65 2.17 9.01
N ASN A 126 -8.75 2.38 9.97
CA ASN A 126 -8.88 3.47 10.93
C ASN A 126 -7.98 4.65 10.56
N VAL A 127 -8.56 5.84 10.46
CA VAL A 127 -7.84 7.10 10.22
C VAL A 127 -7.75 7.85 11.54
N THR A 128 -6.53 8.23 11.93
CA THR A 128 -6.25 8.94 13.18
C THR A 128 -5.45 10.20 12.93
N ASP A 129 -5.58 11.16 13.83
CA ASP A 129 -4.77 12.39 13.88
C ASP A 129 -4.07 12.49 15.23
N GLU A 130 -3.29 11.45 15.56
CA GLU A 130 -2.60 11.39 16.83
C GLU A 130 -1.17 11.90 16.64
N ALA A 131 -0.75 12.84 17.48
CA ALA A 131 0.62 13.29 17.48
C ALA A 131 1.55 12.14 17.86
N VAL A 132 2.39 11.73 16.91
CA VAL A 132 3.52 10.86 17.23
C VAL A 132 4.48 11.72 18.05
N GLU A 133 4.57 11.46 19.35
CA GLU A 133 5.64 12.06 20.13
C GLU A 133 6.96 11.71 19.44
N PRO A 134 7.78 12.72 19.06
CA PRO A 134 9.09 12.42 18.51
C PRO A 134 9.83 11.64 19.59
N SER A 135 10.19 10.40 19.27
CA SER A 135 11.02 9.59 20.16
C SER A 135 12.25 10.42 20.48
N LYS A 136 12.34 10.86 21.73
CA LYS A 136 13.42 11.69 22.26
C LYS A 136 14.73 11.05 21.81
N PRO A 137 15.66 11.78 21.16
CA PRO A 137 16.98 11.25 20.89
C PRO A 137 17.57 10.83 22.23
N THR A 138 17.77 9.53 22.44
CA THR A 138 18.55 9.06 23.57
C THR A 138 19.96 9.55 23.33
N THR A 139 20.32 10.63 24.03
CA THR A 139 21.69 11.14 24.11
C THR A 139 22.65 9.97 24.29
N PRO A 140 23.72 9.83 23.48
CA PRO A 140 24.73 8.82 23.74
C PRO A 140 25.22 8.98 25.18
N ALA A 141 25.17 7.89 25.94
CA ALA A 141 25.70 7.86 27.30
C ALA A 141 27.15 8.35 27.27
N LYS A 142 27.43 9.40 28.03
CA LYS A 142 28.79 9.87 28.32
C LYS A 142 29.61 8.67 28.84
N PRO A 143 30.74 8.29 28.21
CA PRO A 143 31.69 7.41 28.86
C PRO A 143 32.35 8.22 29.99
N GLY A 144 32.04 7.87 31.23
CA GLY A 144 32.76 8.37 32.39
C GLY A 144 33.82 7.36 32.83
N ALA A 145 35.08 7.82 32.89
CA ALA A 145 36.14 7.51 33.87
C ALA A 145 37.51 7.13 33.26
N ASN A 146 38.52 7.98 33.59
CA ASN A 146 39.95 7.74 33.91
C ASN A 146 40.76 6.71 33.07
N GLU A 147 41.99 6.97 32.59
CA GLU A 147 43.18 7.51 33.30
C GLU A 147 44.13 8.34 32.38
N GLN A 148 44.89 9.27 32.99
CA GLN A 148 46.00 10.11 32.45
C GLN A 148 47.26 9.30 32.03
N PRO A 149 48.39 9.90 31.57
CA PRO A 149 48.64 11.11 30.76
C PRO A 149 49.68 10.88 29.63
N LYS A 150 49.77 11.75 28.61
CA LYS A 150 51.09 12.12 28.04
C LYS A 150 51.08 13.48 27.36
N THR A 151 52.04 14.29 27.80
CA THR A 151 52.42 15.61 27.31
C THR A 151 53.20 15.54 26.00
N GLU A 152 53.29 16.71 25.37
CA GLU A 152 54.30 17.17 24.40
C GLU A 152 54.14 16.78 22.93
N GLY A 153 54.17 17.80 22.06
CA GLY A 153 54.52 17.60 20.65
C GLY A 153 53.86 18.56 19.67
N VAL A 154 54.46 19.75 19.50
CA VAL A 154 54.19 20.76 18.47
C VAL A 154 54.30 20.22 17.02
N ALA A 155 53.38 20.61 16.13
CA ALA A 155 53.69 21.07 14.75
C ALA A 155 52.44 21.54 13.97
N LYS A 156 52.67 22.59 13.18
CA LYS A 156 51.76 23.45 12.40
C LYS A 156 51.06 22.73 11.25
N THR A 157 49.85 23.15 10.87
CA THR A 157 49.54 24.04 9.71
C THR A 157 48.03 24.02 9.37
N GLY A 158 47.47 25.19 9.05
CA GLY A 158 46.52 25.30 7.94
C GLY A 158 45.05 25.59 8.24
N SER A 159 44.71 26.89 8.27
CA SER A 159 43.52 27.51 7.67
C SER A 159 42.10 27.36 8.24
N SER A 160 41.60 28.55 8.60
CA SER A 160 40.24 29.09 8.37
C SER A 160 39.22 29.01 9.51
N VAL A 161 39.19 30.09 10.29
CA VAL A 161 37.98 30.72 10.86
C VAL A 161 37.59 31.90 9.95
N PRO A 162 36.37 32.47 9.98
CA PRO A 162 35.14 32.10 10.71
C PRO A 162 33.85 32.17 9.84
N VAL A 163 32.70 31.66 10.31
CA VAL A 163 31.40 32.24 9.88
C VAL A 163 30.74 32.89 11.09
N VAL A 164 30.65 34.20 11.01
CA VAL A 164 29.94 35.07 11.95
C VAL A 164 28.55 35.27 11.36
N ALA A 165 27.50 34.89 12.07
CA ALA A 165 26.14 35.33 11.75
C ALA A 165 25.43 35.71 13.05
N ALA A 166 25.10 36.99 13.10
CA ALA A 166 24.55 37.74 14.21
C ALA A 166 23.26 37.13 14.78
N GLY A 167 23.23 37.01 16.11
CA GLY A 167 22.02 36.82 16.89
C GLY A 167 22.19 37.56 18.21
N THR A 168 21.49 38.67 18.36
CA THR A 168 21.61 39.61 19.48
C THR A 168 21.27 38.96 20.83
N THR A 169 22.08 39.23 21.85
CA THR A 169 21.59 39.28 23.24
C THR A 169 22.40 40.32 24.00
N MET A 170 21.67 41.28 24.56
CA MET A 170 22.19 42.39 25.32
C MET A 170 22.17 42.08 26.83
N ILE A 171 23.14 42.70 27.53
CA ILE A 171 23.19 43.11 28.95
C ILE A 171 23.69 42.10 30.00
N VAL A 172 24.86 42.42 30.61
CA VAL A 172 24.89 42.71 32.06
C VAL A 172 25.92 43.79 32.40
N ARG A 173 25.51 44.69 33.30
CA ARG A 173 26.23 45.89 33.73
C ARG A 173 27.27 45.54 34.79
N LYS A 174 28.47 46.10 34.72
CA LYS A 174 29.29 46.35 35.91
C LYS A 174 30.11 47.62 35.76
N ARG A 175 29.75 48.64 36.53
CA ARG A 175 30.65 49.76 36.85
C ARG A 175 31.73 49.22 37.78
N ALA A 176 32.99 49.48 37.48
CA ALA A 176 34.07 49.50 38.46
C ALA A 176 35.03 50.62 38.08
N THR A 177 34.92 51.72 38.82
CA THR A 177 35.88 52.80 38.90
C THR A 177 37.16 52.27 39.54
N ARG A 178 38.32 52.55 38.95
CA ARG A 178 39.46 53.17 39.65
C ARG A 178 40.48 53.67 38.64
#